data_AF-A0A1C7N0M9-F1
#
_entry.id   AF-A0A1C7N0M9-F1
#
_cell.length_a   1.000
_cell.length_b   1.000
_cell.length_c   1.000
_cell.angle_alpha   90.00
_cell.angle_beta   90.00
_cell.angle_gamma   90.00
#
_symmetry.space_group_name_H-M   'P 1'
#
loop_
_entity.id
_entity.type
_entity.pdbx_description
1 polymer ?
#
loop_
_entity_poly.entity_id
_entity_poly.type
_entity_poly.pdbx_seq_one_letter_code
_entity_poly.pdbx_strand_id
1 'polypeptide(L)'
;MKTLKFGKFDISPFEVFYSSQYCLGLVNLKPITPTNKRTYVELFRGLVPKRVVLRYASLSTEEVIDLTNTASQISQVLKQLHSEDLIWLIQDGKEAGQTVPHVHLHIIPKRFSEWDSV
;
A
#
# COMPACT_ATOMS: atom_id res chain seq x y z
N MET A 1 13.17 19.26 9.40
CA MET A 1 11.96 18.42 9.20
C MET A 1 12.41 17.03 8.79
N LYS A 2 11.79 15.97 9.30
CA LYS A 2 12.19 14.59 9.01
C LYS A 2 11.70 14.22 7.61
N THR A 3 12.60 13.93 6.68
CA THR A 3 12.25 13.53 5.30
C THR A 3 11.59 12.16 5.31
N LEU A 4 10.39 12.05 4.75
CA LEU A 4 9.68 10.78 4.57
C LEU A 4 10.23 10.06 3.35
N LYS A 5 10.40 8.73 3.42
CA LYS A 5 11.05 7.95 2.37
C LYS A 5 10.27 6.71 1.97
N PHE A 6 10.27 6.42 0.68
CA PHE A 6 9.88 5.13 0.13
C PHE A 6 11.08 4.51 -0.60
N GLY A 7 11.83 3.64 0.09
CA GLY A 7 13.11 3.15 -0.42
C GLY A 7 14.10 4.32 -0.55
N LYS A 8 14.58 4.57 -1.76
CA LYS A 8 15.47 5.70 -2.07
C LYS A 8 14.74 6.99 -2.44
N PHE A 9 13.41 6.95 -2.62
CA PHE A 9 12.63 8.09 -3.08
C PHE A 9 12.17 8.91 -1.87
N ASP A 10 12.35 10.22 -1.95
CA ASP A 10 11.75 11.14 -0.98
C ASP A 10 10.27 11.32 -1.30
N ILE A 11 9.44 11.32 -0.26
CA ILE A 11 7.99 11.45 -0.37
C ILE A 11 7.60 12.86 0.04
N SER A 12 6.82 13.53 -0.81
CA SER A 12 6.19 14.79 -0.48
C SER A 12 5.05 14.58 0.53
N PRO A 13 4.89 15.46 1.54
CA PRO A 13 3.74 15.41 2.44
C PRO A 13 2.39 15.41 1.72
N PHE A 14 2.30 15.99 0.53
CA PHE A 14 1.08 15.99 -0.29
C PHE A 14 0.71 14.61 -0.88
N GLU A 15 1.66 13.66 -0.88
CA GLU A 15 1.44 12.28 -1.32
C GLU A 15 0.96 11.37 -0.18
N VAL A 16 0.89 11.90 1.05
CA VAL A 16 0.54 11.14 2.26
C VAL A 16 -0.90 11.48 2.65
N PHE A 17 -1.82 10.50 2.55
CA PHE A 17 -3.21 10.68 2.99
C PHE A 17 -3.46 10.17 4.41
N TYR A 18 -2.54 9.35 4.94
CA TYR A 18 -2.64 8.79 6.29
C TYR A 18 -1.26 8.65 6.93
N SER A 19 -1.15 8.84 8.24
CA SER A 19 0.09 8.67 9.00
C SER A 19 -0.25 8.19 10.42
N SER A 20 0.22 7.01 10.79
CA SER A 20 0.14 6.48 12.15
C SER A 20 1.49 6.67 12.86
N GLN A 21 1.77 5.91 13.93
CA GLN A 21 3.06 5.99 14.61
C GLN A 21 4.20 5.47 13.72
N TYR A 22 4.02 4.32 13.08
CA TYR A 22 5.06 3.62 12.33
C TYR A 22 4.77 3.49 10.84
N CYS A 23 3.56 3.80 10.37
CA CYS A 23 3.15 3.63 8.98
C CYS A 23 2.76 4.96 8.31
N LEU A 24 2.86 4.99 6.99
CA LEU A 24 2.35 6.03 6.09
C LEU A 24 1.41 5.38 5.08
N GLY A 25 0.28 6.03 4.81
CA GLY A 25 -0.57 5.73 3.67
C GLY A 25 -0.28 6.69 2.53
N LEU A 26 0.11 6.14 1.38
CA LEU A 26 0.52 6.90 0.22
C LEU A 26 -0.54 6.86 -0.88
N VAL A 27 -0.82 8.00 -1.51
CA VAL A 27 -1.60 8.04 -2.75
C VAL A 27 -0.72 7.65 -3.93
N ASN A 28 -1.34 7.12 -4.99
CA ASN A 28 -0.58 6.77 -6.19
C ASN A 28 -0.37 8.01 -7.07
N LEU A 29 0.87 8.25 -7.52
CA LEU A 29 1.25 9.36 -8.39
C LEU A 29 0.83 9.17 -9.85
N LYS A 30 0.49 7.94 -10.27
CA LYS A 30 -0.01 7.64 -11.61
C LYS A 30 -1.37 6.95 -11.54
N PRO A 31 -2.46 7.69 -11.26
CA PRO A 31 -3.79 7.13 -11.42
C PRO A 31 -3.96 6.69 -12.88
N ILE A 32 -4.09 5.38 -13.11
CA ILE A 32 -4.35 4.84 -14.44
C ILE A 32 -5.75 5.27 -14.86
N THR A 33 -5.85 6.15 -15.86
CA THR A 33 -7.11 6.67 -16.38
C THR A 33 -7.88 5.59 -17.15
N PRO A 34 -9.23 5.65 -17.16
CA PRO A 34 -10.06 4.66 -17.84
C PRO A 34 -9.97 4.89 -19.35
N THR A 35 -9.37 3.94 -20.07
CA THR A 35 -9.72 3.70 -21.47
C THR A 35 -10.14 2.24 -21.58
N ASN A 36 -11.42 2.04 -21.87
CA ASN A 36 -12.08 0.82 -22.34
C ASN A 36 -11.42 -0.51 -21.89
N LYS A 37 -11.96 -1.10 -20.82
CA LYS A 37 -11.71 -2.46 -20.28
C LYS A 37 -10.46 -2.71 -19.43
N ARG A 38 -9.67 -1.70 -19.06
CA ARG A 38 -8.65 -1.83 -18.00
C ARG A 38 -8.62 -0.56 -17.16
N THR A 39 -9.27 -0.58 -16.00
CA THR A 39 -9.37 0.59 -15.13
C THR A 39 -9.00 0.19 -13.70
N TYR A 40 -7.80 0.56 -13.28
CA TYR A 40 -7.36 0.51 -11.88
C TYR A 40 -7.63 1.89 -11.25
N VAL A 41 -8.54 1.95 -10.28
CA VAL A 41 -8.75 3.17 -9.47
C VAL A 41 -7.64 3.20 -8.42
N GLU A 42 -6.51 3.83 -8.75
CA GLU A 42 -5.37 3.97 -7.86
C GLU A 42 -5.40 5.31 -7.11
N LEU A 43 -6.11 5.36 -5.99
CA LEU A 43 -5.88 6.38 -4.95
C LEU A 43 -4.98 5.89 -3.83
N PHE A 44 -4.63 4.59 -3.81
CA PHE A 44 -3.86 3.97 -2.75
C PHE A 44 -2.66 3.24 -3.34
N ARG A 45 -1.45 3.78 -3.18
CA ARG A 45 -0.19 3.14 -3.61
C ARG A 45 0.22 2.01 -2.68
N GLY A 46 -0.16 2.10 -1.41
CA GLY A 46 0.24 1.16 -0.38
C GLY A 46 0.41 1.80 0.98
N LEU A 47 0.36 0.94 2.00
CA LEU A 47 0.82 1.25 3.33
C LEU A 47 2.31 0.93 3.43
N VAL A 48 3.09 1.87 3.95
CA VAL A 48 4.55 1.80 4.00
C VAL A 48 5.04 2.11 5.41
N PRO A 49 5.89 1.27 6.03
CA PRO A 49 6.58 1.62 7.27
C PRO A 49 7.42 2.90 7.11
N LYS A 50 7.50 3.74 8.13
CA LYS A 50 8.34 4.96 8.12
C LYS A 50 9.82 4.61 8.10
N ARG A 51 10.20 3.49 8.72
CA ARG A 51 11.55 2.95 8.67
C ARG A 51 11.70 2.18 7.36
N VAL A 52 12.73 2.50 6.59
CA VAL A 52 13.02 1.80 5.33
C VAL A 52 13.52 0.39 5.64
N VAL A 53 12.65 -0.60 5.45
CA VAL A 53 12.93 -2.02 5.70
C VAL A 53 12.74 -2.82 4.41
N LEU A 54 13.71 -3.64 4.03
CA LEU A 54 13.64 -4.41 2.78
C LEU A 54 12.66 -5.59 2.83
N ARG A 55 12.65 -6.31 3.95
CA ARG A 55 11.97 -7.60 4.13
C ARG A 55 10.92 -7.52 5.22
N TYR A 56 9.77 -8.16 5.03
CA TYR A 56 8.70 -8.12 6.01
C TYR A 56 9.15 -8.70 7.36
N ALA A 57 9.93 -9.78 7.31
CA ALA A 57 10.52 -10.41 8.49
C ALA A 57 11.49 -9.51 9.30
N SER A 58 11.88 -8.35 8.78
CA SER A 58 12.75 -7.39 9.48
C SER A 58 12.00 -6.22 10.12
N LEU A 59 10.66 -6.25 10.07
CA LEU A 59 9.81 -5.33 10.83
C LEU A 59 9.83 -5.69 12.31
N SER A 60 9.73 -4.69 13.18
CA SER A 60 9.48 -4.93 14.60
C SER A 60 8.04 -5.35 14.82
N THR A 61 7.77 -5.95 15.98
CA THR A 61 6.40 -6.33 16.38
C THR A 61 5.45 -5.13 16.36
N GLU A 62 5.92 -3.96 16.82
CA GLU A 62 5.14 -2.72 16.85
C GLU A 62 4.82 -2.22 15.45
N GLU A 63 5.77 -2.33 14.51
CA GLU A 63 5.55 -1.96 13.11
C GLU A 63 4.56 -2.89 12.42
N VAL A 64 4.63 -4.20 12.70
CA VAL A 64 3.66 -5.19 12.17
C VAL A 64 2.26 -4.90 12.68
N ILE A 65 2.11 -4.64 13.99
CA ILE A 65 0.82 -4.33 14.61
C ILE A 65 0.24 -3.05 14.00
N ASP A 66 1.03 -1.98 13.93
CA ASP A 66 0.59 -0.70 13.40
C ASP A 66 0.22 -0.77 11.92
N LEU A 67 1.03 -1.47 11.10
CA LEU A 67 0.76 -1.72 9.69
C LEU A 67 -0.57 -2.46 9.50
N THR A 68 -0.79 -3.52 10.27
CA THR A 68 -1.99 -4.38 10.17
C THR A 68 -3.24 -3.66 10.65
N ASN A 69 -3.16 -2.93 11.76
CA ASN A 69 -4.27 -2.13 12.27
C ASN A 69 -4.67 -1.03 11.29
N THR A 70 -3.68 -0.34 10.72
CA THR A 70 -3.91 0.68 9.70
C THR A 70 -4.57 0.08 8.46
N ALA A 71 -4.09 -1.09 8.02
CA ALA A 71 -4.64 -1.79 6.86
C ALA A 71 -6.10 -2.20 7.08
N SER A 72 -6.44 -2.64 8.29
CA SER A 72 -7.81 -2.98 8.68
C SER A 72 -8.73 -1.77 8.62
N GLN A 73 -8.32 -0.63 9.16
CA GLN A 73 -9.09 0.63 9.09
C GLN A 73 -9.34 1.07 7.66
N ILE A 74 -8.30 1.07 6.81
CA ILE A 74 -8.43 1.45 5.40
C ILE A 74 -9.33 0.47 4.65
N SER A 75 -9.26 -0.82 4.97
CA SER A 75 -10.11 -1.84 4.37
C SER A 75 -11.60 -1.59 4.63
N GLN A 76 -11.97 -1.17 5.84
CA GLN A 76 -13.37 -0.81 6.14
C GLN A 76 -13.88 0.34 5.26
N VAL A 77 -13.03 1.34 5.02
CA VAL A 77 -13.37 2.48 4.14
C VAL A 77 -13.47 2.03 2.68
N LEU A 78 -12.51 1.25 2.18
CA LEU A 78 -12.51 0.75 0.80
C LEU A 78 -13.68 -0.17 0.49
N LYS A 79 -14.13 -0.96 1.49
CA LYS A 79 -15.32 -1.80 1.35
C LYS A 79 -16.58 -0.99 1.07
N GLN A 80 -16.76 0.11 1.79
CA GLN A 80 -17.91 1.00 1.61
C GLN A 80 -17.87 1.76 0.28
N LEU A 81 -16.68 2.11 -0.21
CA LEU A 81 -16.52 2.94 -1.41
C LEU A 81 -16.42 2.14 -2.71
N HIS A 82 -15.97 0.89 -2.66
CA HIS A 82 -15.57 0.16 -3.86
C HIS A 82 -16.08 -1.28 -3.95
N SER A 83 -15.67 -2.17 -3.05
CA SER A 83 -15.94 -3.62 -3.16
C SER A 83 -15.82 -4.28 -1.78
N GLU A 84 -16.74 -5.19 -1.46
CA GLU A 84 -16.70 -5.94 -0.18
C GLU A 84 -15.46 -6.83 -0.08
N ASP A 85 -15.06 -7.43 -1.20
CA ASP A 85 -13.84 -8.24 -1.30
C ASP A 85 -12.62 -7.37 -1.58
N LEU A 86 -11.53 -7.62 -0.86
CA LEU A 86 -10.25 -6.93 -0.97
C LEU A 86 -9.10 -7.95 -1.05
N ILE A 87 -8.04 -7.60 -1.75
CA ILE A 87 -6.75 -8.31 -1.77
C ILE A 87 -5.77 -7.51 -0.93
N TRP A 88 -5.17 -8.16 0.07
CA TRP A 88 -4.01 -7.66 0.79
C TRP A 88 -2.77 -8.34 0.23
N LEU A 89 -1.86 -7.55 -0.37
CA LEU A 89 -0.71 -8.09 -1.08
C LEU A 89 0.59 -7.43 -0.61
N ILE A 90 1.54 -8.28 -0.21
CA ILE A 90 2.93 -7.90 0.01
C ILE A 90 3.79 -8.74 -0.93
N GLN A 91 4.53 -8.07 -1.79
CA GLN A 91 5.57 -8.69 -2.61
C GLN A 91 6.87 -8.64 -1.82
N ASP A 92 7.13 -9.64 -0.97
CA ASP A 92 8.34 -9.68 -0.14
C ASP A 92 9.54 -10.22 -0.93
N GLY A 93 10.15 -9.32 -1.71
CA GLY A 93 11.39 -9.57 -2.43
C GLY A 93 11.32 -9.44 -3.93
N LYS A 94 12.51 -9.30 -4.52
CA LYS A 94 12.67 -9.13 -5.97
C LYS A 94 11.94 -10.23 -6.76
N GLU A 95 12.15 -11.49 -6.42
CA GLU A 95 11.51 -12.63 -7.12
C GLU A 95 10.00 -12.73 -6.86
N ALA A 96 9.50 -12.10 -5.79
CA ALA A 96 8.06 -11.97 -5.52
C ALA A 96 7.43 -10.76 -6.24
N GLY A 97 8.22 -9.99 -7.01
CA GLY A 97 7.76 -8.80 -7.74
C GLY A 97 8.03 -7.46 -7.04
N GLN A 98 8.78 -7.42 -5.94
CA GLN A 98 9.10 -6.18 -5.23
C GLN A 98 9.94 -5.24 -6.10
N THR A 99 9.36 -4.12 -6.55
CA THR A 99 10.03 -3.14 -7.41
C THR A 99 10.78 -2.06 -6.62
N VAL A 100 10.21 -1.60 -5.50
CA VAL A 100 10.87 -0.68 -4.57
C VAL A 100 11.39 -1.48 -3.38
N PRO A 101 12.70 -1.43 -3.04
CA PRO A 101 13.32 -2.20 -1.96
C PRO A 101 12.94 -1.62 -0.57
N HIS A 102 11.66 -1.65 -0.28
CA HIS A 102 11.01 -1.21 0.96
C HIS A 102 9.71 -2.00 1.07
N VAL A 103 9.41 -2.59 2.22
CA VAL A 103 8.12 -3.22 2.50
C VAL A 103 6.99 -2.23 2.23
N HIS A 104 5.99 -2.67 1.49
CA HIS A 104 4.76 -1.94 1.28
C HIS A 104 3.62 -2.92 1.06
N LEU A 105 2.49 -2.65 1.70
CA LEU A 105 1.28 -3.44 1.64
C LEU A 105 0.29 -2.77 0.68
N HIS A 106 -0.09 -3.49 -0.36
CA HIS A 106 -1.17 -3.12 -1.26
C HIS A 106 -2.50 -3.62 -0.72
N ILE A 107 -3.54 -2.78 -0.81
CA ILE A 107 -4.92 -3.10 -0.45
C ILE A 107 -5.75 -2.79 -1.68
N ILE A 108 -6.19 -3.82 -2.38
CA ILE A 108 -6.76 -3.73 -3.73
C ILE A 108 -8.19 -4.23 -3.67
N PRO A 109 -9.21 -3.39 -3.94
CA PRO A 109 -10.58 -3.86 -4.07
C PRO A 109 -10.69 -4.90 -5.20
N LYS A 110 -11.29 -6.06 -4.92
CA LYS A 110 -11.29 -7.23 -5.81
C LYS A 110 -11.82 -6.92 -7.21
N ARG A 111 -12.84 -6.08 -7.30
CA ARG A 111 -13.42 -5.60 -8.58
C ARG A 111 -12.41 -4.94 -9.52
N PHE A 112 -11.26 -4.50 -9.00
CA PHE A 112 -10.17 -3.88 -9.76
C PHE A 112 -8.99 -4.82 -9.98
N SER A 113 -9.06 -6.07 -9.54
CA SER A 113 -8.01 -7.06 -9.76
C SER A 113 -8.31 -7.92 -10.99
N GLU A 114 -7.29 -8.24 -11.77
CA GLU A 114 -7.35 -9.24 -12.86
C GLU A 114 -7.15 -10.68 -12.36
N TRP A 115 -7.09 -10.89 -11.04
CA TRP A 115 -6.84 -12.21 -10.47
C TRP A 115 -8.15 -13.01 -10.52
N ASP A 116 -8.13 -14.20 -11.10
CA ASP A 116 -9.33 -15.03 -11.14
C ASP A 116 -9.70 -15.54 -9.73
N SER A 117 -10.99 -15.79 -9.50
CA SER A 117 -11.43 -16.58 -8.35
C SER A 117 -11.00 -18.03 -8.55
N VAL A 118 -10.38 -18.61 -7.53
CA VAL A 118 -9.95 -20.03 -7.53
C VAL A 118 -11.15 -20.93 -7.21
#